data_AF-A0A6P5EAJ0-F1
#
_entry.id   AF-A0A6P5EAJ0-F1
#
_cell.length_a   1.000
_cell.length_b   1.000
_cell.length_c   1.000
_cell.angle_alpha   90.00
_cell.angle_beta   90.00
_cell.angle_gamma   90.00
#
_symmetry.space_group_name_H-M   'P 1'
#
loop_
_entity.id
_entity.type
_entity.pdbx_description
1 polymer ?
#
loop_
_entity_poly.entity_id
_entity_poly.type
_entity_poly.pdbx_seq_one_letter_code
_entity_poly.pdbx_strand_id
1 'polypeptide(L)'
;MENSVEECELPTEECQWQVDALHDKFMEVEGNIKCSEEEAEKELEHLWHRVKAIATLLTYLKSKAKIMAVPHLAHTSCGIKHQQGIGFVDKNGIPLSDWSKDVDLSQFESSDDSLDGILKSVHLVTDVMESLVKRVIMAETEAASEKEKVKEGVEEIRRKSLQIDTMSARVEEMENFAQGTNSILNEMKQKVEDMVQETSRQRQRAAENEQELRRVKQDFESLRSYVSGLISVRETLLSSEKQIQTIEKLFDRLIAKTTHLENEKEQKEAEVQKLMEENVRLRAQLDKKEAQLLAMSEQCKFMALNNSNR
;
A
#
# COMPACT_ATOMS: atom_id res chain seq x y z
N MET A 1 -119.28 -121.75 -57.65
CA MET A 1 -118.51 -122.50 -56.63
C MET A 1 -117.08 -122.03 -56.73
N GLU A 2 -116.56 -121.53 -55.61
CA GLU A 2 -115.15 -121.46 -55.14
C GLU A 2 -113.97 -121.01 -56.02
N ASN A 3 -113.17 -120.12 -55.39
CA ASN A 3 -111.72 -119.85 -55.47
C ASN A 3 -111.14 -119.38 -56.83
N SER A 4 -110.19 -118.44 -56.93
CA SER A 4 -109.05 -118.13 -56.05
C SER A 4 -108.53 -116.71 -56.34
N VAL A 5 -107.90 -116.11 -55.33
CA VAL A 5 -107.14 -114.84 -55.33
C VAL A 5 -105.79 -115.04 -56.00
N GLU A 6 -105.30 -114.07 -56.78
CA GLU A 6 -103.88 -113.98 -57.14
C GLU A 6 -103.41 -112.50 -57.11
N GLU A 7 -102.34 -112.31 -56.34
CA GLU A 7 -101.59 -111.08 -56.04
C GLU A 7 -100.83 -110.53 -57.25
N CYS A 8 -100.39 -109.25 -57.15
CA CYS A 8 -99.01 -108.87 -57.44
C CYS A 8 -98.71 -107.45 -56.90
N GLU A 9 -97.89 -107.40 -55.84
CA GLU A 9 -97.27 -106.21 -55.25
C GLU A 9 -95.89 -105.88 -55.89
N LEU A 10 -95.35 -104.70 -55.53
CA LEU A 10 -93.94 -104.21 -55.59
C LEU A 10 -93.58 -103.27 -56.78
N PRO A 11 -92.89 -102.13 -56.54
CA PRO A 11 -91.58 -102.09 -55.86
C PRO A 11 -91.42 -101.04 -54.74
N THR A 12 -91.07 -101.49 -53.54
CA THR A 12 -90.70 -100.71 -52.33
C THR A 12 -89.19 -100.70 -52.06
N GLU A 13 -88.36 -101.30 -52.93
CA GLU A 13 -86.94 -101.56 -52.65
C GLU A 13 -85.99 -100.38 -52.98
N GLU A 14 -86.28 -99.55 -53.99
CA GLU A 14 -85.39 -98.44 -54.40
C GLU A 14 -85.48 -97.23 -53.44
N CYS A 15 -86.66 -97.00 -52.87
CA CYS A 15 -86.87 -96.00 -51.82
C CYS A 15 -86.19 -96.40 -50.50
N GLN A 16 -86.15 -97.70 -50.17
CA GLN A 16 -85.52 -98.18 -48.95
C GLN A 16 -84.00 -98.01 -49.00
N TRP A 17 -83.35 -98.31 -50.13
CA TRP A 17 -81.91 -98.13 -50.30
C TRP A 17 -81.46 -96.66 -50.19
N GLN A 18 -82.23 -95.70 -50.72
CA GLN A 18 -81.94 -94.27 -50.56
C GLN A 18 -82.10 -93.79 -49.11
N VAL A 19 -83.12 -94.28 -48.40
CA VAL A 19 -83.33 -93.97 -46.98
C VAL A 19 -82.22 -94.56 -46.12
N ASP A 20 -81.79 -95.80 -46.40
CA ASP A 20 -80.70 -96.46 -45.68
C ASP A 20 -79.36 -95.75 -45.94
N ALA A 21 -79.09 -95.33 -47.19
CA ALA A 21 -77.89 -94.54 -47.52
C ALA A 21 -77.90 -93.12 -46.91
N LEU A 22 -79.08 -92.51 -46.77
CA LEU A 22 -79.25 -91.24 -46.06
C LEU A 22 -79.08 -91.41 -44.54
N HIS A 23 -79.55 -92.52 -43.99
CA HIS A 23 -79.39 -92.87 -42.59
C HIS A 23 -77.93 -93.12 -42.24
N ASP A 24 -77.19 -93.88 -43.07
CA ASP A 24 -75.75 -94.09 -42.90
C ASP A 24 -74.97 -92.76 -42.93
N LYS A 25 -75.29 -91.86 -43.87
CA LYS A 25 -74.69 -90.52 -43.91
C LYS A 25 -75.06 -89.66 -42.71
N PHE A 26 -76.29 -89.78 -42.19
CA PHE A 26 -76.71 -89.08 -40.98
C PHE A 26 -75.93 -89.61 -39.77
N MET A 27 -75.79 -90.93 -39.63
CA MET A 27 -75.01 -91.56 -38.56
C MET A 27 -73.51 -91.23 -38.65
N GLU A 28 -72.96 -91.10 -39.86
CA GLU A 28 -71.58 -90.65 -40.09
C GLU A 28 -71.38 -89.18 -39.70
N VAL A 29 -72.30 -88.29 -40.10
CA VAL A 29 -72.27 -86.87 -39.74
C VAL A 29 -72.47 -86.68 -38.24
N GLU A 30 -73.40 -87.41 -37.63
CA GLU A 30 -73.64 -87.41 -36.18
C GLU A 30 -72.40 -87.92 -35.42
N GLY A 31 -71.76 -88.97 -35.91
CA GLY A 31 -70.48 -89.46 -35.37
C GLY A 31 -69.35 -88.42 -35.50
N ASN A 32 -69.25 -87.75 -36.64
CA ASN A 32 -68.25 -86.69 -36.87
C ASN A 32 -68.51 -85.45 -35.99
N ILE A 33 -69.77 -85.06 -35.77
CA ILE A 33 -70.14 -83.97 -34.86
C ILE A 33 -69.77 -84.33 -33.43
N LYS A 34 -70.11 -85.54 -32.98
CA LYS A 34 -69.84 -85.99 -31.62
C LYS A 34 -68.35 -86.17 -31.34
N CYS A 35 -67.59 -86.66 -32.32
CA CYS A 35 -66.14 -86.74 -32.25
C CYS A 35 -65.48 -85.35 -32.22
N SER A 36 -66.00 -84.39 -33.00
CA SER A 36 -65.56 -82.99 -33.00
C SER A 36 -65.88 -82.27 -31.68
N GLU A 37 -67.02 -82.57 -31.08
CA GLU A 37 -67.43 -82.03 -29.77
C GLU A 37 -66.53 -82.51 -28.63
N GLU A 38 -66.20 -83.81 -28.58
CA GLU A 38 -65.24 -84.36 -27.59
C GLU A 38 -63.82 -83.79 -27.78
N GLU A 39 -63.41 -83.50 -29.01
CA GLU A 39 -62.11 -82.89 -29.29
C GLU A 39 -62.08 -81.42 -28.83
N ALA A 40 -63.17 -80.67 -29.07
CA ALA A 40 -63.33 -79.30 -28.60
C ALA A 40 -63.38 -79.19 -27.07
N GLU A 41 -64.01 -80.13 -26.36
CA GLU A 41 -64.01 -80.17 -24.89
C GLU A 41 -62.61 -80.42 -24.32
N LYS A 42 -61.82 -81.33 -24.92
CA LYS A 42 -60.43 -81.59 -24.53
C LYS A 42 -59.52 -80.38 -24.78
N GLU A 43 -59.71 -79.69 -25.90
CA GLU A 43 -59.00 -78.44 -26.19
C GLU A 43 -59.36 -77.33 -25.19
N LEU A 44 -60.64 -77.21 -24.83
CA LEU A 44 -61.12 -76.25 -23.82
C LEU A 44 -60.54 -76.55 -22.43
N GLU A 45 -60.48 -77.82 -22.03
CA GLU A 45 -59.87 -78.24 -20.76
C GLU A 45 -58.35 -77.94 -20.74
N HIS A 46 -57.65 -78.22 -21.84
CA HIS A 46 -56.23 -77.88 -21.99
C HIS A 46 -56.00 -76.37 -21.91
N LEU A 47 -56.83 -75.57 -22.60
CA LEU A 47 -56.77 -74.11 -22.56
C LEU A 47 -57.06 -73.58 -21.15
N TRP A 48 -58.04 -74.17 -20.45
CA TRP A 48 -58.36 -73.81 -19.07
C TRP A 48 -57.19 -74.05 -18.11
N HIS A 49 -56.52 -75.21 -18.22
CA HIS A 49 -55.31 -75.50 -17.45
C HIS A 49 -54.18 -74.51 -17.74
N ARG A 50 -53.98 -74.15 -19.01
CA ARG A 50 -53.00 -73.11 -19.42
C ARG A 50 -53.34 -71.75 -18.82
N VAL A 51 -54.59 -71.30 -18.92
CA VAL A 51 -55.06 -70.03 -18.34
C VAL A 51 -54.84 -70.02 -16.82
N LYS A 52 -55.15 -71.11 -16.13
CA LYS A 52 -54.94 -71.25 -14.68
C LYS A 52 -53.45 -71.17 -14.30
N ALA A 53 -52.58 -71.79 -15.10
CA ALA A 53 -51.13 -71.72 -14.90
C ALA A 53 -50.60 -70.29 -15.12
N ILE A 54 -51.02 -69.63 -16.20
CA ILE A 54 -50.66 -68.24 -16.52
C ILE A 54 -51.12 -67.29 -15.40
N ALA A 55 -52.35 -67.44 -14.91
CA ALA A 55 -52.87 -66.62 -13.81
C ALA A 55 -52.04 -66.76 -12.52
N THR A 56 -51.55 -67.97 -12.23
CA THR A 56 -50.67 -68.23 -11.09
C THR A 56 -49.31 -67.55 -11.28
N LEU A 57 -48.71 -67.67 -12.47
CA LEU A 57 -47.43 -67.04 -12.81
C LEU A 57 -47.52 -65.49 -12.79
N LEU A 58 -48.62 -64.92 -13.26
CA LEU A 58 -48.87 -63.47 -13.16
C LEU A 58 -49.01 -63.02 -11.70
N THR A 59 -49.67 -63.81 -10.87
CA THR A 59 -49.77 -63.53 -9.43
C THR A 59 -48.40 -63.60 -8.75
N TYR A 60 -47.56 -64.56 -9.13
CA TYR A 60 -46.17 -64.65 -8.70
C TYR A 60 -45.38 -63.40 -9.08
N LEU A 61 -45.39 -63.00 -10.36
CA LEU A 61 -44.71 -61.79 -10.84
C LEU A 61 -45.19 -60.55 -10.11
N LYS A 62 -46.51 -60.41 -9.90
CA LYS A 62 -47.09 -59.31 -9.14
C LYS A 62 -46.59 -59.26 -7.70
N SER A 63 -46.49 -60.42 -7.04
CA SER A 63 -45.93 -60.53 -5.68
C SER A 63 -44.44 -60.17 -5.68
N LYS A 64 -43.67 -60.71 -6.63
CA LYS A 64 -42.23 -60.44 -6.77
C LYS A 64 -41.98 -58.95 -7.00
N ALA A 65 -42.72 -58.29 -7.89
CA ALA A 65 -42.61 -56.85 -8.14
C ALA A 65 -42.89 -56.01 -6.88
N LYS A 66 -43.91 -56.37 -6.09
CA LYS A 66 -44.19 -55.69 -4.81
C LYS A 66 -43.04 -55.82 -3.81
N ILE A 67 -42.44 -57.01 -3.72
CA ILE A 67 -41.27 -57.25 -2.87
C ILE A 67 -40.07 -56.43 -3.35
N MET A 68 -39.82 -56.36 -4.67
CA MET A 68 -38.72 -55.57 -5.24
C MET A 68 -38.91 -54.05 -5.07
N ALA A 69 -40.14 -53.56 -4.95
CA ALA A 69 -40.42 -52.14 -4.74
C ALA A 69 -40.06 -51.64 -3.32
N VAL A 70 -39.83 -52.56 -2.38
CA VAL A 70 -39.51 -52.22 -1.00
C VAL A 70 -38.02 -52.55 -0.75
N PRO A 71 -37.13 -51.56 -0.58
CA PRO A 71 -35.68 -51.76 -0.64
C PRO A 71 -35.15 -52.88 0.28
N HIS A 72 -35.55 -52.88 1.56
CA HIS A 72 -35.10 -53.89 2.52
C HIS A 72 -35.61 -55.31 2.19
N LEU A 73 -36.81 -55.43 1.61
CA LEU A 73 -37.35 -56.72 1.13
C LEU A 73 -36.70 -57.14 -0.18
N ALA A 74 -36.41 -56.20 -1.07
CA ALA A 74 -35.69 -56.42 -2.33
C ALA A 74 -34.29 -56.97 -2.05
N HIS A 75 -33.58 -56.41 -1.06
CA HIS A 75 -32.27 -56.92 -0.64
C HIS A 75 -32.37 -58.39 -0.24
N THR A 76 -33.34 -58.72 0.62
CA THR A 76 -33.55 -60.10 1.08
C THR A 76 -33.95 -61.05 -0.06
N SER A 77 -34.82 -60.60 -0.96
CA SER A 77 -35.34 -61.34 -2.12
C SER A 77 -34.29 -61.62 -3.20
N CYS A 78 -33.35 -60.70 -3.39
CA CYS A 78 -32.21 -60.83 -4.32
C CYS A 78 -30.98 -61.49 -3.67
N GLY A 79 -31.07 -61.86 -2.38
CA GLY A 79 -29.95 -62.39 -1.60
C GLY A 79 -28.82 -61.37 -1.37
N ILE A 80 -29.12 -60.08 -1.47
CA ILE A 80 -28.18 -58.98 -1.24
C ILE A 80 -28.05 -58.75 0.27
N LYS A 81 -26.82 -58.78 0.78
CA LYS A 81 -26.51 -58.58 2.19
C LYS A 81 -25.40 -57.56 2.35
N HIS A 82 -25.37 -56.87 3.48
CA HIS A 82 -24.28 -55.97 3.83
C HIS A 82 -23.20 -56.75 4.60
N GLN A 83 -21.97 -56.75 4.10
CA GLN A 83 -20.80 -57.34 4.75
C GLN A 83 -19.86 -56.24 5.26
N GLN A 84 -19.47 -56.35 6.53
CA GLN A 84 -18.63 -55.34 7.17
C GLN A 84 -17.29 -55.19 6.44
N GLY A 85 -16.94 -53.96 6.05
CA GLY A 85 -15.70 -53.63 5.32
C GLY A 85 -15.74 -53.83 3.80
N ILE A 86 -16.69 -54.60 3.27
CA ILE A 86 -16.82 -54.89 1.82
C ILE A 86 -18.04 -54.19 1.21
N GLY A 87 -19.08 -53.90 2.00
CA GLY A 87 -20.30 -53.24 1.56
C GLY A 87 -21.38 -54.23 1.12
N PHE A 88 -22.17 -53.89 0.11
CA PHE A 88 -23.22 -54.79 -0.40
C PHE A 88 -22.61 -55.93 -1.24
N VAL A 89 -23.10 -57.14 -1.00
CA VAL A 89 -22.67 -58.37 -1.65
C VAL A 89 -23.89 -59.15 -2.11
N ASP A 90 -23.86 -59.77 -3.29
CA ASP A 90 -24.99 -60.52 -3.82
C ASP A 90 -25.07 -61.97 -3.29
N LYS A 91 -26.08 -62.72 -3.76
CA LYS A 91 -26.31 -64.13 -3.38
C LYS A 91 -25.12 -65.07 -3.65
N ASN A 92 -24.23 -64.70 -4.58
CA ASN A 92 -23.05 -65.46 -4.95
C ASN A 92 -21.78 -65.01 -4.22
N GLY A 93 -21.88 -63.99 -3.35
CA GLY A 93 -20.72 -63.42 -2.69
C GLY A 93 -19.99 -62.35 -3.53
N ILE A 94 -20.57 -61.88 -4.65
CA ILE A 94 -19.94 -60.90 -5.53
C ILE A 94 -20.15 -59.49 -4.95
N PRO A 95 -19.09 -58.72 -4.68
CA PRO A 95 -19.19 -57.37 -4.13
C PRO A 95 -19.77 -56.39 -5.15
N LEU A 96 -20.37 -55.32 -4.63
CA LEU A 96 -21.02 -54.27 -5.40
C LEU A 96 -20.14 -53.66 -6.51
N SER A 97 -18.82 -53.59 -6.29
CA SER A 97 -17.84 -53.06 -7.27
C SER A 97 -17.77 -53.88 -8.56
N ASP A 98 -18.11 -55.16 -8.48
CA ASP A 98 -17.91 -56.15 -9.54
C ASP A 98 -19.25 -56.54 -10.21
N TRP A 99 -20.34 -55.85 -9.85
CA TRP A 99 -21.65 -56.10 -10.45
C TRP A 99 -21.68 -55.65 -11.92
N SER A 100 -22.19 -56.53 -12.79
CA SER A 100 -22.40 -56.20 -14.20
C SER A 100 -23.41 -55.05 -14.35
N LYS A 101 -23.09 -54.09 -15.23
CA LYS A 101 -23.99 -53.00 -15.61
C LYS A 101 -24.98 -53.41 -16.70
N ASP A 102 -24.70 -54.51 -17.40
CA ASP A 102 -25.46 -54.97 -18.56
C ASP A 102 -26.24 -56.25 -18.25
N VAL A 103 -27.47 -56.32 -18.77
CA VAL A 103 -28.30 -57.53 -18.76
C VAL A 103 -28.10 -58.22 -20.10
N ASP A 104 -27.57 -59.44 -20.06
CA ASP A 104 -27.45 -60.25 -21.27
C ASP A 104 -28.84 -60.79 -21.66
N LEU A 105 -29.45 -60.14 -22.66
CA LEU A 105 -30.76 -60.50 -23.22
C LEU A 105 -30.64 -61.41 -24.45
N SER A 106 -29.42 -61.82 -24.82
CA SER A 106 -29.14 -62.54 -26.08
C SER A 106 -29.68 -63.97 -26.13
N GLN A 107 -30.18 -64.51 -25.01
CA GLN A 107 -30.58 -65.91 -24.88
C GLN A 107 -32.05 -66.20 -25.28
N PHE A 108 -32.78 -65.22 -25.85
CA PHE A 108 -34.24 -65.32 -26.00
C PHE A 108 -34.78 -65.01 -27.40
N GLU A 109 -34.27 -65.71 -28.40
CA GLU A 109 -34.96 -65.86 -29.70
C GLU A 109 -35.50 -67.29 -29.84
N SER A 110 -36.71 -67.57 -29.34
CA SER A 110 -37.59 -68.60 -29.91
C SER A 110 -39.02 -68.41 -29.40
N SER A 111 -39.89 -67.91 -30.28
CA SER A 111 -41.33 -67.88 -30.05
C SER A 111 -41.89 -69.27 -30.27
N ASP A 112 -42.27 -69.94 -29.19
CA ASP A 112 -43.15 -71.10 -29.24
C ASP A 112 -44.31 -70.82 -28.28
N ASP A 113 -45.55 -70.88 -28.76
CA ASP A 113 -46.80 -70.56 -28.02
C ASP A 113 -47.13 -71.58 -26.91
N SER A 114 -46.10 -72.24 -26.38
CA SER A 114 -46.15 -73.25 -25.34
C SER A 114 -46.05 -72.63 -23.93
N LEU A 115 -46.55 -73.37 -22.94
CA LEU A 115 -46.44 -73.04 -21.52
C LEU A 115 -44.97 -72.85 -21.09
N ASP A 116 -44.04 -73.55 -21.76
CA ASP A 116 -42.59 -73.40 -21.60
C ASP A 116 -42.11 -71.99 -21.97
N GLY A 117 -42.59 -71.41 -23.08
CA GLY A 117 -42.27 -70.05 -23.51
C GLY A 117 -42.74 -68.97 -22.52
N ILE A 118 -43.86 -69.22 -21.84
CA ILE A 118 -44.40 -68.32 -20.81
C ILE A 118 -43.57 -68.40 -19.53
N LEU A 119 -43.20 -69.60 -19.08
CA LEU A 119 -42.31 -69.80 -17.93
C LEU A 119 -40.96 -69.13 -18.16
N LYS A 120 -40.42 -69.31 -19.36
CA LYS A 120 -39.25 -68.63 -19.88
C LYS A 120 -39.36 -67.09 -19.78
N SER A 121 -40.46 -66.51 -20.26
CA SER A 121 -40.74 -65.07 -20.13
C SER A 121 -40.84 -64.59 -18.68
N VAL A 122 -41.43 -65.40 -17.79
CA VAL A 122 -41.55 -65.08 -16.35
C VAL A 122 -40.18 -65.06 -15.67
N HIS A 123 -39.29 -65.99 -16.02
CA HIS A 123 -37.90 -65.97 -15.54
C HIS A 123 -37.17 -64.73 -16.03
N LEU A 124 -37.28 -64.39 -17.32
CA LEU A 124 -36.68 -63.17 -17.88
C LEU A 124 -37.14 -61.91 -17.15
N VAL A 125 -38.44 -61.76 -16.92
CA VAL A 125 -38.98 -60.61 -16.18
C VAL A 125 -38.44 -60.57 -14.75
N THR A 126 -38.29 -61.74 -14.11
CA THR A 126 -37.73 -61.84 -12.75
C THR A 126 -36.25 -61.43 -12.72
N ASP A 127 -35.45 -61.88 -13.68
CA ASP A 127 -34.03 -61.55 -13.80
C ASP A 127 -33.81 -60.07 -14.11
N VAL A 128 -34.65 -59.50 -14.99
CA VAL A 128 -34.66 -58.06 -15.28
C VAL A 128 -35.01 -57.26 -14.03
N MET A 129 -36.00 -57.70 -13.25
CA MET A 129 -36.34 -57.06 -11.96
C MET A 129 -35.19 -57.12 -10.96
N GLU A 130 -34.50 -58.27 -10.84
CA GLU A 130 -33.33 -58.41 -9.96
C GLU A 130 -32.17 -57.51 -10.41
N SER A 131 -31.87 -57.45 -11.71
CA SER A 131 -30.84 -56.56 -12.25
C SER A 131 -31.17 -55.08 -12.05
N LEU A 132 -32.43 -54.68 -12.23
CA LEU A 132 -32.89 -53.32 -11.95
C LEU A 132 -32.66 -52.94 -10.49
N VAL A 133 -33.02 -53.82 -9.55
CA VAL A 133 -32.77 -53.61 -8.11
C VAL A 133 -31.27 -53.44 -7.85
N LYS A 134 -30.43 -54.31 -8.42
CA LYS A 134 -28.96 -54.21 -8.28
C LYS A 134 -28.42 -52.86 -8.78
N ARG A 135 -28.89 -52.38 -9.94
CA ARG A 135 -28.49 -51.07 -10.49
C ARG A 135 -28.98 -49.90 -9.65
N VAL A 136 -30.20 -49.95 -9.11
CA VAL A 136 -30.70 -48.92 -8.20
C VAL A 136 -29.83 -48.82 -6.95
N ILE A 137 -29.45 -49.96 -6.35
CA ILE A 137 -28.56 -49.98 -5.17
C ILE A 137 -27.19 -49.40 -5.51
N MET A 138 -26.60 -49.75 -6.66
CA MET A 138 -25.34 -49.13 -7.11
C MET A 138 -25.46 -47.61 -7.24
N ALA A 139 -26.50 -47.12 -7.90
CA ALA A 139 -26.71 -45.69 -8.08
C ALA A 139 -26.94 -44.95 -6.74
N GLU A 140 -27.72 -45.53 -5.82
CA GLU A 140 -27.98 -44.95 -4.51
C GLU A 140 -26.72 -44.89 -3.63
N THR A 141 -25.92 -45.95 -3.64
CA THR A 141 -24.66 -46.02 -2.88
C THR A 141 -23.60 -45.09 -3.45
N GLU A 142 -23.47 -45.02 -4.78
CA GLU A 142 -22.58 -44.07 -5.46
C GLU A 142 -23.00 -42.63 -5.14
N ALA A 143 -24.29 -42.30 -5.27
CA ALA A 143 -24.81 -40.96 -4.95
C ALA A 143 -24.61 -40.59 -3.48
N ALA A 144 -24.79 -41.54 -2.54
CA ALA A 144 -24.49 -41.32 -1.13
C ALA A 144 -23.00 -41.06 -0.88
N SER A 145 -22.12 -41.80 -1.56
CA SER A 145 -20.67 -41.60 -1.46
C SER A 145 -20.22 -40.26 -2.02
N GLU A 146 -20.75 -39.84 -3.18
CA GLU A 146 -20.45 -38.55 -3.79
C GLU A 146 -21.00 -37.40 -2.93
N LYS A 147 -22.17 -37.57 -2.31
CA LYS A 147 -22.71 -36.59 -1.36
C LYS A 147 -21.79 -36.38 -0.16
N GLU A 148 -21.19 -37.44 0.38
CA GLU A 148 -20.23 -37.30 1.50
C GLU A 148 -18.93 -36.62 1.02
N LYS A 149 -18.38 -36.97 -0.15
CA LYS A 149 -17.22 -36.29 -0.73
C LYS A 149 -17.46 -34.78 -0.91
N VAL A 150 -18.65 -34.40 -1.40
CA VAL A 150 -19.03 -32.98 -1.55
C VAL A 150 -19.07 -32.29 -0.19
N LYS A 151 -19.63 -32.92 0.84
CA LYS A 151 -19.68 -32.37 2.19
C LYS A 151 -18.28 -32.18 2.79
N GLU A 152 -17.38 -33.16 2.62
CA GLU A 152 -15.98 -33.03 3.02
C GLU A 152 -15.28 -31.88 2.28
N GLY A 153 -15.51 -31.75 0.98
CA GLY A 153 -14.98 -30.65 0.17
C GLY A 153 -15.47 -29.27 0.62
N VAL A 154 -16.76 -29.13 0.94
CA VAL A 154 -17.34 -27.89 1.47
C VAL A 154 -16.72 -27.52 2.81
N GLU A 155 -16.51 -28.47 3.71
CA GLU A 155 -15.85 -28.22 5.00
C GLU A 155 -14.38 -27.80 4.83
N GLU A 156 -13.67 -28.38 3.85
CA GLU A 156 -12.32 -27.94 3.51
C GLU A 156 -12.29 -26.53 2.92
N ILE A 157 -13.21 -26.20 2.01
CA ILE A 157 -13.34 -24.84 1.45
C ILE A 157 -13.63 -23.84 2.57
N ARG A 158 -14.55 -24.15 3.49
CA ARG A 158 -14.86 -23.31 4.64
C ARG A 158 -13.63 -23.07 5.52
N ARG A 159 -12.83 -24.11 5.75
CA ARG A 159 -11.57 -24.01 6.53
C ARG A 159 -10.54 -23.11 5.84
N LYS A 160 -10.36 -23.27 4.52
CA LYS A 160 -9.44 -22.43 3.73
C LYS A 160 -9.93 -20.98 3.67
N SER A 161 -11.24 -20.75 3.54
CA SER A 161 -11.83 -19.40 3.60
C SER A 161 -11.46 -18.70 4.89
N LEU A 162 -11.64 -19.37 6.04
CA LEU A 162 -11.30 -18.79 7.35
C LEU A 162 -9.80 -18.47 7.47
N GLN A 163 -8.93 -19.30 6.90
CA GLN A 163 -7.49 -19.03 6.86
C GLN A 163 -7.17 -17.81 5.99
N ILE A 164 -7.82 -17.68 4.83
CA ILE A 164 -7.68 -16.51 3.96
C ILE A 164 -8.14 -15.25 4.70
N ASP A 165 -9.29 -15.28 5.38
CA ASP A 165 -9.79 -14.14 6.15
C ASP A 165 -8.81 -13.72 7.25
N THR A 166 -8.22 -14.71 7.94
CA THR A 166 -7.19 -14.48 8.96
C THR A 166 -5.92 -13.85 8.37
N MET A 167 -5.49 -14.33 7.20
CA MET A 167 -4.32 -13.77 6.51
C MET A 167 -4.61 -12.36 5.98
N SER A 168 -5.80 -12.10 5.47
CA SER A 168 -6.24 -10.78 5.01
C SER A 168 -6.19 -9.76 6.15
N ALA A 169 -6.72 -10.11 7.34
CA ALA A 169 -6.65 -9.24 8.51
C ALA A 169 -5.20 -8.92 8.92
N ARG A 170 -4.30 -9.92 8.88
CA ARG A 170 -2.87 -9.70 9.15
C ARG A 170 -2.20 -8.79 8.13
N VAL A 171 -2.55 -8.89 6.85
CA VAL A 171 -2.00 -8.02 5.80
C VAL A 171 -2.48 -6.58 6.01
N GLU A 172 -3.74 -6.38 6.39
CA GLU A 172 -4.28 -5.06 6.73
C GLU A 172 -3.57 -4.43 7.94
N GLU A 173 -3.29 -5.21 9.00
CA GLU A 173 -2.48 -4.76 10.13
C GLU A 173 -1.06 -4.35 9.70
N MET A 174 -0.43 -5.11 8.80
CA MET A 174 0.89 -4.78 8.25
C MET A 174 0.87 -3.51 7.41
N GLU A 175 -0.18 -3.28 6.62
CA GLU A 175 -0.36 -2.05 5.83
C GLU A 175 -0.48 -0.83 6.75
N ASN A 176 -1.33 -0.92 7.78
CA ASN A 176 -1.49 0.13 8.78
C ASN A 176 -0.17 0.45 9.50
N PHE A 177 0.60 -0.58 9.86
CA PHE A 177 1.91 -0.41 10.48
C PHE A 177 2.92 0.27 9.54
N ALA A 178 2.96 -0.13 8.27
CA ALA A 178 3.83 0.47 7.27
C ALA A 178 3.46 1.95 7.01
N GLN A 179 2.15 2.26 6.96
CA GLN A 179 1.66 3.62 6.82
C GLN A 179 2.06 4.49 8.01
N GLY A 180 1.92 3.99 9.24
CA GLY A 180 2.36 4.69 10.45
C GLY A 180 3.86 4.98 10.45
N THR A 181 4.67 3.99 10.07
CA THR A 181 6.13 4.15 9.97
C THR A 181 6.52 5.18 8.90
N ASN A 182 5.86 5.17 7.75
CA ASN A 182 6.10 6.14 6.68
C ASN A 182 5.70 7.57 7.08
N SER A 183 4.61 7.75 7.84
CA SER A 183 4.22 9.07 8.37
C SER A 183 5.33 9.67 9.22
N ILE A 184 5.85 8.90 10.19
CA ILE A 184 6.93 9.34 11.08
C ILE A 184 8.20 9.64 10.28
N LEU A 185 8.55 8.80 9.30
CA LEU A 185 9.72 9.01 8.46
C LEU A 185 9.62 10.32 7.65
N ASN A 186 8.43 10.64 7.14
CA ASN A 186 8.18 11.89 6.41
C ASN A 186 8.29 13.11 7.33
N GLU A 187 7.76 13.05 8.55
CA GLU A 187 7.92 14.12 9.55
C GLU A 187 9.39 14.34 9.92
N MET A 188 10.15 13.25 10.15
CA MET A 188 11.58 13.33 10.41
C MET A 188 12.35 13.93 9.24
N LYS A 189 12.02 13.54 8.01
CA LYS A 189 12.62 14.10 6.79
C LYS A 189 12.39 15.61 6.71
N GLN A 190 11.15 16.07 6.94
CA GLN A 190 10.83 17.50 6.91
C GLN A 190 11.63 18.26 7.98
N LYS A 191 11.68 17.73 9.21
CA LYS A 191 12.45 18.35 10.30
C LYS A 191 13.94 18.47 9.99
N VAL A 192 14.52 17.46 9.32
CA VAL A 192 15.92 17.51 8.86
C VAL A 192 16.11 18.59 7.80
N GLU A 193 15.17 18.71 6.85
CA GLU A 193 15.22 19.74 5.82
C GLU A 193 15.15 21.15 6.43
N ASP A 194 14.24 21.37 7.38
CA ASP A 194 14.11 22.64 8.11
C ASP A 194 15.40 22.97 8.89
N MET A 195 16.01 21.97 9.55
CA MET A 195 17.29 22.14 10.25
C MET A 195 18.43 22.52 9.29
N VAL A 196 18.48 21.92 8.10
CA VAL A 196 19.49 22.24 7.09
C VAL A 196 19.32 23.68 6.60
N GLN A 197 18.08 24.12 6.35
CA GLN A 197 17.78 25.49 5.98
C GLN A 197 18.16 26.49 7.07
N GLU A 198 17.81 26.22 8.34
CA GLU A 198 18.19 27.08 9.47
C GLU A 198 19.70 27.13 9.66
N THR A 199 20.40 26.00 9.52
CA THR A 199 21.86 25.95 9.56
C THR A 199 22.49 26.80 8.46
N SER A 200 21.92 26.77 7.25
CA SER A 200 22.35 27.64 6.14
C SER A 200 22.17 29.12 6.48
N ARG A 201 21.00 29.50 7.04
CA ARG A 201 20.71 30.87 7.48
C ARG A 201 21.63 31.34 8.60
N GLN A 202 21.98 30.46 9.53
CA GLN A 202 22.95 30.75 10.60
C GLN A 202 24.35 31.00 10.03
N ARG A 203 24.79 30.17 9.07
CA ARG A 203 26.09 30.35 8.39
C ARG A 203 26.15 31.69 7.65
N GLN A 204 25.08 32.07 6.96
CA GLN A 204 25.01 33.37 6.27
C GLN A 204 25.13 34.54 7.25
N ARG A 205 24.36 34.54 8.33
CA ARG A 205 24.45 35.57 9.39
C ARG A 205 25.84 35.62 10.03
N ALA A 206 26.48 34.47 10.24
CA ALA A 206 27.84 34.42 10.77
C ALA A 206 28.85 35.08 9.82
N ALA A 207 28.73 34.86 8.50
CA ALA A 207 29.57 35.50 7.50
C ALA A 207 29.37 37.02 7.44
N GLU A 208 28.13 37.50 7.55
CA GLU A 208 27.80 38.92 7.62
C GLU A 208 28.41 39.58 8.87
N ASN A 209 28.26 38.95 10.03
CA ASN A 209 28.86 39.42 11.28
C ASN A 209 30.38 39.47 11.21
N GLU A 210 31.01 38.49 10.56
CA GLU A 210 32.46 38.48 10.37
C GLU A 210 32.92 39.65 9.48
N GLN A 211 32.15 39.95 8.43
CA GLN A 211 32.43 41.10 7.57
C GLN A 211 32.29 42.42 8.34
N GLU A 212 31.24 42.58 9.14
CA GLU A 212 31.04 43.78 9.94
C GLU A 212 32.15 43.94 11.00
N LEU A 213 32.54 42.83 11.64
CA LEU A 213 33.67 42.83 12.56
C LEU A 213 34.98 43.25 11.89
N ARG A 214 35.22 42.83 10.64
CA ARG A 214 36.39 43.27 9.86
C ARG A 214 36.34 44.78 9.57
N ARG A 215 35.18 45.33 9.22
CA ARG A 215 35.00 46.78 9.00
C ARG A 215 35.29 47.57 10.28
N VAL A 216 34.67 47.20 11.38
CA VAL A 216 34.86 47.87 12.68
C VAL A 216 36.33 47.82 13.10
N LYS A 217 37.03 46.69 12.92
CA LYS A 217 38.48 46.61 13.20
C LYS A 217 39.30 47.61 12.37
N GLN A 218 38.96 47.77 11.09
CA GLN A 218 39.63 48.73 10.21
C GLN A 218 39.37 50.18 10.66
N ASP A 219 38.15 50.49 11.08
CA ASP A 219 37.81 51.82 11.61
C ASP A 219 38.59 52.13 12.89
N PHE A 220 38.73 51.16 13.80
CA PHE A 220 39.54 51.31 15.01
C PHE A 220 41.02 51.52 14.70
N GLU A 221 41.59 50.82 13.72
CA GLU A 221 42.99 51.03 13.31
C GLU A 221 43.20 52.42 12.69
N SER A 222 42.21 52.88 11.92
CA SER A 222 42.20 54.24 11.35
C SER A 222 42.12 55.30 12.44
N LEU A 223 41.22 55.12 13.41
CA LEU A 223 41.10 56.00 14.58
C LEU A 223 42.38 56.01 15.43
N ARG A 224 43.00 54.85 15.65
CA ARG A 224 44.27 54.73 16.36
C ARG A 224 45.38 55.53 15.67
N SER A 225 45.47 55.42 14.34
CA SER A 225 46.43 56.19 13.54
C SER A 225 46.17 57.69 13.65
N TYR A 226 44.90 58.11 13.60
CA TYR A 226 44.50 59.51 13.77
C TYR A 226 44.89 60.07 15.14
N VAL A 227 44.58 59.34 16.22
CA VAL A 227 44.94 59.73 17.60
C VAL A 227 46.46 59.83 17.76
N SER A 228 47.20 58.87 17.20
CA SER A 228 48.67 58.92 17.21
C SER A 228 49.21 60.17 16.50
N GLY A 229 48.60 60.55 15.37
CA GLY A 229 48.91 61.81 14.68
C GLY A 229 48.63 63.05 15.53
N LEU A 230 47.48 63.09 16.22
CA LEU A 230 47.15 64.18 17.14
C LEU A 230 48.13 64.30 18.31
N ILE A 231 48.62 63.17 18.83
CA ILE A 231 49.65 63.16 19.88
C ILE A 231 50.94 63.80 19.36
N SER A 232 51.41 63.43 18.17
CA SER A 232 52.61 64.03 17.56
C SER A 232 52.47 65.54 17.33
N VAL A 233 51.29 66.00 16.88
CA VAL A 233 51.00 67.44 16.74
C VAL A 233 51.04 68.14 18.10
N ARG A 234 50.43 67.55 19.13
CA ARG A 234 50.46 68.09 20.50
C ARG A 234 51.89 68.20 21.03
N GLU A 235 52.73 67.19 20.82
CA GLU A 235 54.14 67.22 21.24
C GLU A 235 54.92 68.33 20.54
N THR A 236 54.69 68.51 19.24
CA THR A 236 55.30 69.60 18.46
C THR A 236 54.87 70.98 18.98
N LEU A 237 53.57 71.16 19.27
CA LEU A 237 53.04 72.40 19.84
C LEU A 237 53.62 72.69 21.23
N LEU A 238 53.69 71.69 22.12
CA LEU A 238 54.32 71.84 23.44
C LEU A 238 55.80 72.22 23.35
N SER A 239 56.52 71.70 22.35
CA SER A 239 57.92 72.10 22.11
C SER A 239 58.01 73.55 21.63
N SER A 240 57.15 73.96 20.70
CA SER A 240 57.07 75.35 20.23
C SER A 240 56.74 76.33 21.36
N GLU A 241 55.79 75.97 22.23
CA GLU A 241 55.43 76.77 23.41
C GLU A 241 56.63 76.99 24.34
N LYS A 242 57.43 75.96 24.61
CA LYS A 242 58.67 76.09 25.40
C LYS A 242 59.69 77.04 24.74
N GLN A 243 59.79 77.01 23.41
CA GLN A 243 60.65 77.93 22.68
C GLN A 243 60.14 79.37 22.80
N ILE A 244 58.84 79.60 22.64
CA ILE A 244 58.21 80.91 22.83
C ILE A 244 58.46 81.44 24.24
N GLN A 245 58.25 80.63 25.28
CA GLN A 245 58.56 81.03 26.67
C GLN A 245 60.03 81.40 26.87
N THR A 246 60.95 80.75 26.15
CA THR A 246 62.38 81.09 26.19
C THR A 246 62.63 82.44 25.52
N ILE A 247 61.98 82.69 24.39
CA ILE A 247 62.05 83.95 23.65
C ILE A 247 61.46 85.11 24.49
N GLU A 248 60.32 84.91 25.15
CA GLU A 248 59.70 85.89 26.05
C GLU A 248 60.65 86.31 27.17
N LYS A 249 61.31 85.36 27.84
CA LYS A 249 62.34 85.68 28.87
C LYS A 249 63.51 86.49 28.32
N LEU A 250 63.92 86.23 27.07
CA LEU A 250 64.96 87.02 26.42
C LEU A 250 64.47 88.44 26.10
N PHE A 251 63.20 88.60 25.69
CA PHE A 251 62.58 89.91 25.50
C PHE A 251 62.48 90.69 26.80
N ASP A 252 62.04 90.07 27.90
CA ASP A 252 61.98 90.73 29.21
C ASP A 252 63.37 91.24 29.64
N ARG A 253 64.40 90.42 29.45
CA ARG A 253 65.80 90.82 29.71
C ARG A 253 66.25 91.95 28.79
N LEU A 254 65.85 91.94 27.53
CA LEU A 254 66.16 93.00 26.58
C LEU A 254 65.49 94.31 27.00
N ILE A 255 64.20 94.29 27.34
CA ILE A 255 63.45 95.45 27.83
C ILE A 255 64.11 96.01 29.10
N ALA A 256 64.46 95.16 30.06
CA ALA A 256 65.17 95.58 31.28
C ALA A 256 66.54 96.23 30.96
N LYS A 257 67.27 95.70 29.98
CA LYS A 257 68.55 96.29 29.55
C LYS A 257 68.36 97.61 28.82
N THR A 258 67.35 97.71 27.94
CA THR A 258 67.02 98.94 27.22
C THR A 258 66.64 100.05 28.20
N THR A 259 65.77 99.76 29.17
CA THR A 259 65.38 100.73 30.21
C THR A 259 66.55 101.17 31.09
N HIS A 260 67.46 100.26 31.47
CA HIS A 260 68.70 100.63 32.17
C HIS A 260 69.58 101.58 31.33
N LEU A 261 69.78 101.26 30.04
CA LEU A 261 70.59 102.10 29.15
C LEU A 261 69.94 103.47 28.89
N GLU A 262 68.61 103.55 28.80
CA GLU A 262 67.87 104.81 28.72
C GLU A 262 68.12 105.68 29.94
N ASN A 263 68.00 105.13 31.16
CA ASN A 263 68.27 105.85 32.41
C ASN A 263 69.74 106.32 32.50
N GLU A 264 70.70 105.46 32.11
CA GLU A 264 72.12 105.81 32.09
C GLU A 264 72.41 106.94 31.09
N LYS A 265 71.75 106.91 29.92
CA LYS A 265 71.81 107.96 28.91
C LYS A 265 71.25 109.27 29.47
N GLU A 266 70.06 109.27 30.07
CA GLU A 266 69.46 110.45 30.69
C GLU A 266 70.38 111.05 31.77
N GLN A 267 70.98 110.22 32.62
CA GLN A 267 71.95 110.65 33.63
C GLN A 267 73.18 111.32 33.00
N LYS A 268 73.76 110.71 31.95
CA LYS A 268 74.92 111.27 31.24
C LYS A 268 74.56 112.56 30.50
N GLU A 269 73.38 112.65 29.89
CA GLU A 269 72.90 113.88 29.26
C GLU A 269 72.74 115.02 30.28
N ALA A 270 72.22 114.73 31.47
CA ALA A 270 72.16 115.70 32.57
C ALA A 270 73.55 116.16 33.06
N GLU A 271 74.53 115.24 33.15
CA GLU A 271 75.91 115.56 33.50
C GLU A 271 76.58 116.45 32.44
N VAL A 272 76.40 116.14 31.14
CA VAL A 272 76.88 116.97 30.03
C VAL A 272 76.27 118.37 30.08
N GLN A 273 74.97 118.48 30.34
CA GLN A 273 74.29 119.77 30.47
C GLN A 273 74.87 120.61 31.63
N LYS A 274 75.13 119.98 32.78
CA LYS A 274 75.79 120.64 33.93
C LYS A 274 77.21 121.12 33.59
N LEU A 275 78.01 120.29 32.92
CA LEU A 275 79.36 120.66 32.47
C LEU A 275 79.33 121.77 31.41
N MET A 276 78.31 121.82 30.56
CA MET A 276 78.08 122.92 29.63
C MET A 276 77.79 124.23 30.37
N GLU A 277 76.88 124.22 31.35
CA GLU A 277 76.57 125.39 32.18
C GLU A 277 77.80 125.90 32.93
N GLU A 278 78.59 124.98 33.50
CA GLU A 278 79.85 125.31 34.15
C GLU A 278 80.88 125.90 33.16
N ASN A 279 81.00 125.35 31.95
CA ASN A 279 81.87 125.91 30.91
C ASN A 279 81.44 127.32 30.50
N VAL A 280 80.14 127.57 30.33
CA VAL A 280 79.62 128.91 30.04
C VAL A 280 79.98 129.88 31.16
N ARG A 281 79.81 129.47 32.43
CA ARG A 281 80.19 130.26 33.60
C ARG A 281 81.70 130.55 33.64
N LEU A 282 82.53 129.54 33.40
CA LEU A 282 84.00 129.69 33.38
C LEU A 282 84.46 130.60 32.23
N ARG A 283 83.87 130.49 31.04
CA ARG A 283 84.12 131.43 29.93
C ARG A 283 83.75 132.86 30.31
N ALA A 284 82.58 133.08 30.92
CA ALA A 284 82.21 134.41 31.40
C ALA A 284 83.18 134.97 32.45
N GLN A 285 83.72 134.11 33.32
CA GLN A 285 84.79 134.50 34.25
C GLN A 285 86.12 134.81 33.55
N LEU A 286 86.48 134.03 32.53
CA LEU A 286 87.66 134.26 31.70
C LEU A 286 87.55 135.61 30.99
N ASP A 287 86.44 135.87 30.30
CA ASP A 287 86.16 137.15 29.62
C ASP A 287 86.27 138.33 30.60
N LYS A 288 85.73 138.17 31.82
CA LYS A 288 85.86 139.18 32.89
C LYS A 288 87.32 139.42 33.28
N LYS A 289 88.13 138.36 33.37
CA LYS A 289 89.56 138.45 33.71
C LYS A 289 90.39 139.03 32.57
N GLU A 290 90.10 138.67 31.32
CA GLU A 290 90.71 139.27 30.14
C GLU A 290 90.39 140.76 30.04
N ALA A 291 89.14 141.16 30.29
CA ALA A 291 88.76 142.58 30.37
C ALA A 291 89.50 143.33 31.50
N GLN A 292 89.63 142.71 32.68
CA GLN A 292 90.45 143.26 33.78
C GLN A 292 91.92 143.42 33.38
N LEU A 293 92.50 142.41 32.72
CA LEU A 293 93.88 142.45 32.24
C LEU A 293 94.08 143.51 31.16
N LEU A 294 93.16 143.63 30.19
CA LEU A 294 93.21 144.68 29.16
C LEU A 294 93.18 146.06 29.81
N ALA A 295 92.25 146.29 30.75
CA ALA A 295 92.17 147.54 31.50
C ALA A 295 93.45 147.83 32.30
N MET A 296 94.04 146.82 32.96
CA MET A 296 95.35 146.99 33.62
C MET A 296 96.48 147.26 32.61
N SER A 297 96.48 146.61 31.45
CA SER A 297 97.48 146.85 30.40
C SER A 297 97.37 148.27 29.84
N GLU A 298 96.14 148.80 29.70
CA GLU A 298 95.85 150.17 29.30
C GLU A 298 96.28 151.14 30.40
N GLN A 299 96.02 150.84 31.67
CA GLN A 299 96.56 151.61 32.79
C GLN A 299 98.09 151.64 32.77
N CYS A 300 98.76 150.51 32.56
CA CYS A 300 100.22 150.44 32.40
C CYS A 300 100.71 151.28 31.20
N LYS A 301 99.98 151.27 30.07
CA LYS A 301 100.24 152.14 28.91
C LYS A 301 100.06 153.62 29.25
N PHE A 302 99.02 153.97 30.00
CA PHE A 302 98.74 155.34 30.43
C PHE A 302 99.81 155.84 31.42
N MET A 303 100.26 154.98 32.35
CA MET A 303 101.41 155.26 33.23
C MET A 303 102.71 155.43 32.44
N ALA A 304 102.93 154.64 31.38
CA ALA A 304 104.09 154.78 30.50
C ALA A 304 104.05 156.08 29.67
N LEU A 305 102.87 156.54 29.23
CA LEU A 305 102.69 157.78 28.47
C LEU A 305 102.76 159.03 29.35
N ASN A 306 102.29 158.98 30.61
CA ASN A 306 102.43 160.10 31.56
C ASN A 306 103.87 160.31 32.04
N ASN A 307 104.74 159.30 31.97
CA ASN A 307 106.17 159.44 32.24
C ASN A 307 106.99 159.98 31.05
N SER A 308 106.40 160.03 29.85
CA SER A 308 107.04 160.58 28.64
C SER A 308 106.63 162.05 28.35
N ASN A 309 106.00 162.73 29.31
CA ASN A 309 105.63 164.16 29.23
C ASN A 309 106.35 164.99 30.32
N ARG A 310 107.65 164.76 30.49
CA ARG A 310 108.58 165.60 31.25
C ARG A 310 109.94 165.67 30.58
#